data_AF-A0A1S2WYF6-F1
#
_entry.id   AF-A0A1S2WYF6-F1
#
_cell.length_a   1.000
_cell.length_b   1.000
_cell.length_c   1.000
_cell.angle_alpha   90.00
_cell.angle_beta   90.00
_cell.angle_gamma   90.00
#
_symmetry.space_group_name_H-M   'P 1'
#
loop_
_entity.id
_entity.type
_entity.pdbx_description
1 polymer ?
#
loop_
_entity_poly.entity_id
_entity_poly.type
_entity_poly.pdbx_seq_one_letter_code
_entity_poly.pdbx_strand_id
1 'polypeptide(L)' 'MNWQRQTRYGKRNASELAMQRYKRIVGKSMYSRDFENQKQESMIGASILNKMTSLGMPISHRTA' A
#
# COMPACT_ATOMS: atom_id res chain seq x y z
N MET A 1 10.29 -18.26 -15.47
CA MET A 1 9.31 -17.16 -15.24
C MET A 1 7.92 -17.40 -15.82
N ASN A 2 7.73 -18.24 -16.85
CA ASN A 2 6.41 -18.45 -17.46
C ASN A 2 5.35 -18.98 -16.49
N TRP A 3 5.71 -19.93 -15.64
CA TRP A 3 4.80 -20.45 -14.60
C TRP A 3 4.33 -19.34 -13.65
N GLN A 4 5.23 -18.46 -13.19
CA GLN A 4 4.87 -17.35 -12.30
C GLN A 4 3.90 -16.36 -12.97
N ARG A 5 4.10 -16.04 -14.25
CA ARG A 5 3.18 -15.17 -15.00
C ARG A 5 1.82 -15.83 -15.22
N GLN A 6 1.80 -17.11 -15.60
CA GLN A 6 0.57 -17.88 -15.80
C GLN A 6 -0.25 -17.99 -14.50
N THR A 7 0.41 -18.22 -13.38
CA THR A 7 -0.23 -18.34 -12.06
C THR A 7 -0.43 -17.00 -11.36
N ARG A 8 0.05 -15.88 -11.93
CA ARG A 8 0.06 -14.54 -11.31
C ARG A 8 0.72 -14.55 -9.92
N TYR A 9 1.75 -15.38 -9.79
CA TYR A 9 2.57 -15.47 -8.59
C TYR A 9 3.17 -14.10 -8.26
N GLY A 10 3.11 -13.69 -6.99
CA GLY A 10 3.54 -12.37 -6.53
C GLY A 10 2.42 -11.34 -6.31
N LYS A 11 1.17 -11.61 -6.73
CA LYS A 11 0.02 -10.76 -6.40
C LYS A 11 -0.12 -10.53 -4.89
N ARG A 12 0.03 -11.60 -4.10
CA ARG A 12 -0.02 -11.52 -2.64
C ARG A 12 1.07 -10.60 -2.09
N ASN A 13 2.31 -10.75 -2.56
CA ASN A 13 3.43 -9.92 -2.13
C ASN A 13 3.18 -8.43 -2.45
N ALA A 14 2.57 -8.12 -3.60
CA ALA A 14 2.20 -6.75 -3.95
C ALA A 14 1.14 -6.18 -2.99
N SER A 15 0.10 -6.96 -2.67
CA SER A 15 -0.92 -6.55 -1.70
C SER A 15 -0.35 -6.38 -0.28
N GLU A 16 0.53 -7.28 0.16
CA GLU A 16 1.19 -7.20 1.46
C GLU A 16 2.10 -5.97 1.54
N LEU A 17 2.85 -5.67 0.47
CA LEU A 17 3.67 -4.47 0.39
C LEU A 17 2.82 -3.18 0.41
N ALA A 18 1.68 -3.16 -0.29
CA ALA A 18 0.75 -2.04 -0.23
C ALA A 18 0.24 -1.80 1.19
N MET A 19 -0.13 -2.88 1.91
CA MET A 19 -0.56 -2.80 3.30
C MET A 19 0.56 -2.37 4.25
N GLN A 20 1.79 -2.84 4.03
CA GLN A 20 2.96 -2.41 4.78
C GLN A 20 3.20 -0.90 4.62
N ARG A 21 3.13 -0.38 3.38
CA ARG A 21 3.25 1.05 3.08
C ARG A 21 2.15 1.86 3.74
N TYR A 22 0.91 1.38 3.68
CA TYR A 22 -0.24 1.99 4.37
C TYR A 22 0.03 2.16 5.86
N LYS A 23 0.40 1.08 6.55
CA LYS A 23 0.66 1.14 8.00
C LYS A 23 1.83 2.04 8.37
N ARG A 24 2.85 2.12 7.50
CA ARG A 24 4.06 2.91 7.75
C ARG A 24 3.88 4.40 7.47
N ILE A 25 3.09 4.77 6.46
CA ILE A 25 2.94 6.16 6.01
C ILE A 25 1.69 6.80 6.58
N VAL A 26 0.54 6.12 6.50
CA VAL A 26 -0.75 6.66 6.97
C VAL A 26 -0.91 6.42 8.46
N GLY A 27 -0.71 5.18 8.90
CA GLY A 27 -0.78 4.82 10.31
C GLY A 27 -1.22 3.38 10.56
N LYS A 28 -0.91 2.87 11.75
CA LYS A 28 -1.22 1.49 12.16
C LYS A 28 -2.66 1.29 12.62
N SER A 29 -3.40 2.36 12.90
CA SER A 29 -4.74 2.36 13.46
C SER A 29 -5.64 3.38 12.76
N MET A 30 -6.94 3.11 12.78
CA MET A 30 -7.96 4.03 12.29
C MET A 30 -8.28 5.07 13.36
N TYR A 31 -8.67 6.27 12.93
CA TYR A 31 -8.94 7.37 13.86
C TYR A 31 -10.40 7.35 14.31
N SER A 32 -11.32 7.23 13.35
CA SER A 32 -12.76 7.16 13.63
C SER A 32 -13.12 5.94 14.49
N ARG A 33 -14.13 6.12 15.35
CA ARG A 33 -14.78 5.03 16.10
C ARG A 33 -15.95 4.41 15.34
N ASP A 34 -16.51 5.13 14.37
CA ASP A 34 -17.59 4.64 13.52
C ASP A 34 -17.03 3.89 12.31
N PHE A 35 -17.57 2.69 12.05
CA PHE A 35 -17.07 1.80 11.00
C PHE A 35 -17.19 2.39 9.59
N GLU A 36 -18.29 3.07 9.27
CA GLU A 36 -18.45 3.70 7.94
C GLU A 36 -17.39 4.78 7.69
N ASN A 37 -17.07 5.55 8.74
CA ASN A 37 -16.00 6.54 8.67
C ASN A 37 -14.62 5.87 8.58
N GLN A 38 -14.38 4.75 9.26
CA GLN A 38 -13.16 3.96 9.10
C GLN A 38 -13.01 3.43 7.66
N LYS A 39 -14.09 2.96 7.05
CA LYS A 39 -14.08 2.55 5.64
C LYS A 39 -13.68 3.70 4.73
N GLN A 40 -14.24 4.89 4.97
CA GLN A 40 -13.90 6.08 4.19
C GLN A 40 -12.45 6.54 4.40
N GLU A 41 -11.97 6.56 5.65
CA GLU A 41 -10.57 6.82 5.99
C GLU A 41 -9.63 5.86 5.24
N SER A 42 -9.97 4.57 5.19
CA SER A 42 -9.19 3.54 4.50
C SER A 42 -9.11 3.80 2.99
N MET A 43 -10.23 4.15 2.38
CA MET A 43 -10.32 4.48 0.96
C MET A 43 -9.49 5.71 0.61
N ILE A 44 -9.56 6.75 1.44
CA ILE A 44 -8.77 7.97 1.27
C ILE A 44 -7.27 7.68 1.42
N GLY A 45 -6.86 6.95 2.46
CA GLY A 45 -5.46 6.58 2.68
C GLY A 45 -4.88 5.76 1.52
N ALA A 46 -5.64 4.81 0.99
CA ALA A 46 -5.24 4.04 -0.19
C ALA A 46 -5.13 4.93 -1.44
N SER A 47 -6.07 5.86 -1.65
CA SER A 47 -6.05 6.81 -2.76
C SER A 47 -4.79 7.71 -2.73
N ILE A 48 -4.42 8.22 -1.55
CA ILE A 48 -3.20 9.00 -1.36
C ILE A 48 -1.97 8.18 -1.78
N LEU A 49 -1.84 6.94 -1.33
CA LEU A 49 -0.71 6.09 -1.69
C LEU A 49 -0.63 5.78 -3.19
N ASN A 50 -1.78 5.53 -3.82
CA ASN A 50 -1.84 5.29 -5.26
C ASN A 50 -1.41 6.54 -6.04
N LYS A 51 -1.88 7.72 -5.61
CA LYS A 51 -1.47 9.00 -6.20
C LYS A 51 0.03 9.25 -6.04
N MET A 52 0.59 9.05 -4.85
CA MET A 52 2.04 9.17 -4.64
C MET A 52 2.84 8.17 -5.49
N THR A 53 2.34 6.94 -5.65
CA THR A 53 2.98 5.94 -6.50
C THR A 53 2.95 6.34 -7.99
N SER A 54 1.87 6.96 -8.47
CA SER A 54 1.80 7.46 -9.85
C SER A 54 2.76 8.61 -10.15
N LEU A 55 3.17 9.37 -9.14
CA LEU A 55 4.16 10.44 -9.28
C LEU A 55 5.60 9.92 -9.35
N GLY A 56 5.81 8.61 -9.15
CA GLY A 56 7.12 7.99 -9.08
C GLY A 56 7.54 7.66 -7.65
N MET A 57 8.38 6.64 -7.51
CA MET A 57 8.90 6.20 -6.22
C MET A 57 10.30 6.77 -5.99
N PRO A 58 10.60 7.26 -4.77
CA PRO A 58 11.96 7.71 -4.45
C PRO A 58 12.94 6.53 -4.53
N ILE A 59 14.13 6.80 -5.09
CA ILE A 59 15.21 5.83 -5.14
C ILE A 59 15.92 5.86 -3.77
N SER A 60 15.86 4.75 -3.04
CA SER A 60 16.59 4.61 -1.78
C SER A 60 18.02 4.12 -2.05
N HIS A 61 18.99 4.81 -1.47
CA HIS A 61 20.40 4.41 -1.51
C HIS A 61 20.87 4.07 -0.10
N ARG A 62 21.55 2.94 0.06
CA ARG A 62 22.22 2.60 1.32
C ARG A 62 23.56 3.33 1.35
N THR A 63 23.75 4.20 2.33
CA THR A 63 25.05 4.83 2.63
C THR A 63 25.81 3.97 3.64
N ALA A 64 27.15 4.03 3.59
CA ALA A 64 28.06 3.35 4.50
C ALA A 64 28.06 3.96 5.90
#